data_AF-A0A2N4XKT5-F1
#
_entry.id   AF-A0A2N4XKT5-F1
#
_cell.length_a   1.000
_cell.length_b   1.000
_cell.length_c   1.000
_cell.angle_alpha   90.00
_cell.angle_beta   90.00
_cell.angle_gamma   90.00
#
_symmetry.space_group_name_H-M   'P 1'
#
loop_
_entity.id
_entity.type
_entity.pdbx_description
1 polymer ?
#
loop_
_entity_poly.entity_id
_entity_poly.type
_entity_poly.pdbx_seq_one_letter_code
_entity_poly.pdbx_strand_id
1 'polypeptide(L)'
;MSLIDEHCGLLAYDYQHFAHAKEFVFRQWCAFASERQALRPEDLSGACKYGSQFMRIVFGGSIEGHYEHQYNRIAGRLVDLGHDAQDVGRMRFPYLHEAGYFEIPEQQAAMRACLPRVGRWAEAFMGEQG
;
A
#
# COMPACT_ATOMS: atom_id res chain seq x y z
N MET A 1 -7.56 -25.05 6.75
CA MET A 1 -7.00 -24.24 7.84
C MET A 1 -6.43 -22.98 7.18
N SER A 2 -7.25 -21.94 7.04
CA SER A 2 -6.80 -20.68 6.41
C SER A 2 -6.14 -19.83 7.48
N LEU A 3 -4.81 -19.82 7.48
CA LEU A 3 -4.02 -18.87 8.25
C LEU A 3 -4.06 -17.56 7.47
N ILE A 4 -4.98 -16.68 7.84
CA ILE A 4 -4.80 -15.25 7.61
C ILE A 4 -3.58 -14.89 8.44
N ASP A 5 -2.39 -15.01 7.83
CA ASP A 5 -1.12 -14.74 8.49
C ASP A 5 -1.10 -13.22 8.75
N GLU A 6 -1.56 -12.82 9.94
CA GLU A 6 -1.48 -11.44 10.41
C GLU A 6 0.01 -11.08 10.45
N HIS A 7 0.44 -10.27 9.49
CA HIS A 7 1.81 -9.80 9.46
C HIS A 7 2.02 -8.90 10.68
N CYS A 8 3.04 -9.15 11.48
CA CYS A 8 3.44 -8.23 12.54
C CYS A 8 4.24 -7.09 11.89
N GLY A 9 3.74 -5.86 11.98
CA GLY A 9 4.42 -4.69 11.43
C GLY A 9 5.66 -4.28 12.22
N LEU A 10 6.47 -3.42 11.62
CA LEU A 10 7.64 -2.78 12.25
C LEU A 10 7.27 -1.69 13.26
N LEU A 11 6.06 -1.11 13.13
CA LEU A 11 5.59 0.03 13.90
C LEU A 11 4.11 -0.14 14.24
N ALA A 12 3.71 0.33 15.43
CA ALA A 12 2.31 0.32 15.82
C ALA A 12 1.50 1.29 14.94
N TYR A 13 0.32 0.86 14.51
CA TYR A 13 -0.58 1.73 13.76
C TYR A 13 -1.25 2.76 14.67
N ASP A 14 -1.11 4.04 14.32
CA ASP A 14 -1.96 5.14 14.79
C ASP A 14 -2.10 6.20 13.69
N TYR A 15 -2.91 7.23 13.96
CA TYR A 15 -3.19 8.29 12.97
C TYR A 15 -1.99 9.19 12.66
N GLN A 16 -1.07 9.39 13.61
CA GLN A 16 0.11 10.22 13.40
C GLN A 16 1.09 9.49 12.47
N HIS A 17 1.37 8.22 12.78
CA HIS A 17 2.21 7.39 11.93
C HIS A 17 1.59 7.14 10.56
N PHE A 18 0.26 6.99 10.47
CA PHE A 18 -0.44 6.92 9.19
C PHE A 18 -0.26 8.19 8.35
N ALA A 19 -0.40 9.37 8.95
CA ALA A 19 -0.21 10.64 8.25
C ALA A 19 1.23 10.77 7.72
N HIS A 20 2.23 10.46 8.55
CA HIS A 20 3.63 10.46 8.15
C HIS A 20 3.91 9.45 7.02
N ALA A 21 3.37 8.22 7.14
CA ALA A 21 3.47 7.20 6.11
C ALA A 21 2.89 7.67 4.77
N LYS A 22 1.74 8.36 4.80
CA LYS A 22 1.10 8.90 3.61
C LYS A 22 1.97 9.94 2.90
N GLU A 23 2.47 10.91 3.65
CA GLU A 23 3.38 11.92 3.11
C GLU A 23 4.65 11.29 2.55
N PHE A 24 5.24 10.36 3.30
CA PHE A 24 6.44 9.64 2.89
C PHE A 24 6.23 8.89 1.58
N VAL A 25 5.18 8.07 1.48
CA VAL A 25 4.88 7.30 0.27
C VAL A 25 4.59 8.21 -0.91
N PHE A 26 3.93 9.35 -0.71
CA PHE A 26 3.72 10.31 -1.79
C PHE A 26 5.04 10.90 -2.32
N ARG A 27 5.98 11.24 -1.42
CA ARG A 27 7.34 11.67 -1.84
C ARG A 27 8.04 10.59 -2.66
N GLN A 28 7.98 9.35 -2.18
CA GLN A 28 8.59 8.20 -2.86
C GLN A 28 7.91 7.89 -4.21
N TRP A 29 6.59 8.06 -4.30
CA TRP A 29 5.83 7.88 -5.53
C TRP A 29 6.21 8.92 -6.58
N CYS A 30 6.34 10.19 -6.17
CA CYS A 30 6.87 11.25 -7.02
C CYS A 30 8.29 10.96 -7.50
N ALA A 31 9.18 10.52 -6.61
CA ALA A 31 10.56 10.15 -6.97
C ALA A 31 10.57 9.01 -7.99
N PHE A 32 9.76 7.98 -7.78
CA PHE A 32 9.66 6.83 -8.70
C PHE A 32 9.02 7.17 -10.05
N ALA A 33 8.12 8.15 -10.11
CA ALA A 33 7.65 8.69 -11.39
C ALA A 33 8.78 9.39 -12.14
N SER A 34 9.59 10.20 -11.44
CA SER A 34 10.76 10.87 -12.02
C SER A 34 11.80 9.87 -12.54
N GLU A 35 12.10 8.80 -11.81
CA GLU A 35 13.01 7.72 -12.25
C GLU A 35 12.58 7.10 -13.58
N ARG A 36 11.27 7.05 -13.83
CA ARG A 36 10.66 6.49 -15.05
C ARG A 36 10.39 7.55 -16.13
N GLN A 37 10.86 8.78 -15.93
CA GLN A 37 10.58 9.91 -16.83
C GLN A 37 9.08 10.15 -17.07
N ALA A 38 8.25 9.82 -16.08
CA ALA A 38 6.81 10.08 -16.10
C ALA A 38 6.49 11.46 -15.54
N LEU A 39 5.27 11.95 -15.81
CA LEU A 39 4.75 13.16 -15.17
C LEU A 39 4.71 12.96 -13.65
N ARG A 40 4.96 14.05 -12.92
CA ARG A 40 4.86 14.07 -11.47
C ARG A 40 3.39 13.79 -11.07
N PRO A 41 3.12 12.79 -10.20
CA PRO A 41 1.79 12.56 -9.67
C PRO A 41 1.28 13.75 -8.85
N GLU A 42 -0.01 14.06 -8.96
CA GLU A 42 -0.68 15.08 -8.15
C GLU A 42 -1.11 14.52 -6.78
N ASP A 43 -1.36 13.22 -6.72
CA ASP A 43 -1.76 12.47 -5.53
C ASP A 43 -1.24 11.02 -5.57
N LEU A 44 -1.82 10.13 -4.78
CA LEU A 44 -1.48 8.70 -4.73
C LEU A 44 -2.20 7.85 -5.79
N SER A 45 -2.78 8.45 -6.84
CA SER A 45 -3.41 7.70 -7.92
C SER A 45 -2.41 6.72 -8.55
N GLY A 46 -2.87 5.48 -8.76
CA GLY A 46 -2.08 4.36 -9.26
C GLY A 46 -1.05 3.79 -8.29
N ALA A 47 -0.96 4.31 -7.06
CA ALA A 47 0.01 3.87 -6.07
C ALA A 47 -0.50 2.71 -5.19
N CYS A 48 -1.77 2.30 -5.30
CA CYS A 48 -2.43 1.34 -4.40
C CYS A 48 -1.59 0.08 -4.14
N LYS A 49 -0.97 -0.48 -5.18
CA LYS A 49 -0.11 -1.65 -5.06
C LYS A 49 1.16 -1.45 -4.23
N TYR A 50 1.79 -0.29 -4.37
CA TYR A 50 2.98 0.06 -3.60
C TYR A 50 2.59 0.47 -2.17
N GLY A 51 1.52 1.27 -2.05
CA GLY A 51 0.99 1.75 -0.78
C GLY A 51 0.56 0.61 0.12
N SER A 52 -0.24 -0.35 -0.37
CA SER A 52 -0.74 -1.41 0.52
C SER A 52 0.32 -2.42 0.93
N GLN A 53 1.34 -2.66 0.08
CA GLN A 53 2.50 -3.45 0.48
C GLN A 53 3.36 -2.71 1.51
N PHE A 54 3.57 -1.40 1.33
CA PHE A 54 4.29 -0.58 2.29
C PHE A 54 3.61 -0.60 3.66
N MET A 55 2.30 -0.33 3.68
CA MET A 55 1.49 -0.34 4.88
C MET A 55 1.49 -1.70 5.57
N ARG A 56 1.43 -2.81 4.81
CA ARG A 56 1.53 -4.16 5.38
C ARG A 56 2.89 -4.40 6.04
N ILE A 57 4.00 -3.97 5.43
CA ILE A 57 5.34 -4.14 6.01
C ILE A 57 5.48 -3.29 7.28
N VAL A 58 5.08 -2.02 7.23
CA VAL A 58 5.28 -1.08 8.33
C VAL A 58 4.34 -1.34 9.50
N PHE A 59 3.05 -1.57 9.23
CA PHE A 59 2.02 -1.63 10.27
C PHE A 59 1.40 -3.02 10.44
N GLY A 60 1.74 -3.96 9.56
CA GLY A 60 1.25 -5.33 9.64
C GLY A 60 -0.10 -5.55 8.97
N GLY A 61 -0.79 -6.60 9.39
CA GLY A 61 -2.12 -6.97 8.91
C GLY A 61 -2.12 -7.67 7.55
N SER A 62 -3.25 -7.55 6.83
CA SER A 62 -3.46 -8.16 5.52
C SER A 62 -3.69 -7.12 4.42
N ILE A 63 -3.56 -7.57 3.17
CA ILE A 63 -3.95 -6.81 1.98
C ILE A 63 -5.27 -7.39 1.48
N GLU A 64 -6.23 -6.52 1.21
CA GLU A 64 -7.52 -6.85 0.61
C GLU A 64 -7.72 -6.00 -0.64
N GLY A 65 -8.79 -6.27 -1.39
CA GLY A 65 -9.06 -5.60 -2.66
C GLY A 65 -9.47 -6.52 -3.80
N HIS A 66 -9.40 -5.98 -5.00
CA HIS A 66 -9.79 -6.57 -6.28
C HIS A 66 -8.90 -5.99 -7.40
N TYR A 67 -9.25 -6.25 -8.67
CA TYR A 67 -8.41 -5.87 -9.81
C TYR A 67 -8.20 -4.36 -10.02
N GLU A 68 -9.09 -3.50 -9.52
CA GLU A 68 -8.95 -2.03 -9.66
C GLU A 68 -8.21 -1.40 -8.48
N HIS A 69 -8.39 -1.94 -7.26
CA HIS A 69 -7.85 -1.33 -6.05
C HIS A 69 -7.46 -2.35 -4.99
N GLN A 70 -6.42 -2.03 -4.24
CA GLN A 70 -5.97 -2.78 -3.08
C GLN A 70 -5.70 -1.87 -1.89
N TYR A 71 -6.12 -2.31 -0.71
CA TYR A 71 -6.04 -1.61 0.57
C TYR A 71 -5.62 -2.61 1.68
N ASN A 72 -5.57 -2.16 2.94
CA ASN A 72 -5.16 -2.99 4.07
C ASN A 72 -6.27 -3.22 5.09
N ARG A 73 -6.20 -4.37 5.75
CA ARG A 73 -6.86 -4.61 7.03
C ARG A 73 -5.80 -4.64 8.13
N ILE A 74 -5.79 -3.63 9.01
CA ILE A 74 -4.81 -3.51 10.11
C ILE A 74 -5.58 -3.47 11.42
N ALA A 75 -5.34 -4.46 12.30
CA ALA A 75 -6.09 -4.63 13.55
C ALA A 75 -7.62 -4.54 13.36
N GLY A 76 -8.13 -5.20 12.32
CA GLY A 76 -9.55 -5.21 11.95
C GLY A 76 -10.07 -3.93 11.26
N ARG A 77 -9.25 -2.89 11.12
CA ARG A 77 -9.63 -1.62 10.47
C ARG A 77 -9.33 -1.66 8.99
N LEU A 78 -10.24 -1.12 8.19
CA LEU A 78 -9.95 -0.78 6.80
C LEU A 78 -9.01 0.43 6.80
N VAL A 79 -7.85 0.29 6.18
CA VAL A 79 -6.84 1.33 6.04
C VAL A 79 -6.45 1.43 4.58
N ASP A 80 -6.62 2.60 3.99
CA ASP A 80 -6.28 2.89 2.62
C ASP A 80 -5.46 4.19 2.56
N LEU A 81 -4.21 4.07 2.14
CA LEU A 81 -3.30 5.20 2.06
C LEU A 81 -3.75 6.21 0.99
N GLY A 82 -4.38 5.71 -0.08
CA GLY A 82 -4.87 6.49 -1.21
C GLY A 82 -6.37 6.77 -1.16
N HIS A 83 -7.02 6.69 0.02
CA HIS A 83 -8.47 6.89 0.15
C HIS A 83 -8.99 8.17 -0.53
N ASP A 84 -8.20 9.24 -0.54
CA ASP A 84 -8.50 10.55 -1.14
C ASP A 84 -7.86 10.77 -2.52
N ALA A 85 -7.23 9.74 -3.11
CA ALA A 85 -6.72 9.81 -4.47
C ALA A 85 -7.87 9.88 -5.48
N GLN A 86 -7.65 10.63 -6.57
CA GLN A 86 -8.67 10.88 -7.59
C GLN A 86 -9.19 9.60 -8.23
N ASP A 87 -8.33 8.60 -8.47
CA ASP A 87 -8.74 7.32 -9.05
C ASP A 87 -9.65 6.53 -8.09
N VAL A 88 -9.30 6.45 -6.81
CA VAL A 88 -10.12 5.80 -5.77
C VAL A 88 -11.47 6.49 -5.64
N GLY A 89 -11.49 7.82 -5.62
CA GLY A 89 -12.72 8.61 -5.53
C GLY A 89 -13.68 8.45 -6.74
N ARG A 90 -13.18 7.95 -7.87
CA ARG A 90 -13.98 7.67 -9.08
C ARG A 90 -14.49 6.24 -9.16
N MET A 91 -14.00 5.34 -8.30
CA MET A 91 -14.40 3.94 -8.30
C MET A 91 -15.80 3.77 -7.71
N ARG A 92 -16.56 2.84 -8.28
CA ARG A 92 -17.89 2.50 -7.76
C ARG A 92 -17.82 1.65 -6.49
N PHE A 93 -16.82 0.77 -6.39
CA PHE A 93 -16.69 -0.20 -5.30
C PHE A 93 -15.24 -0.32 -4.80
N PRO A 94 -14.59 0.77 -4.36
CA PRO A 94 -13.16 0.76 -4.00
C PRO A 94 -12.81 -0.23 -2.88
N TYR A 95 -13.78 -0.62 -2.05
CA TYR A 95 -13.58 -1.49 -0.88
C TYR A 95 -14.23 -2.86 -1.02
N LEU A 96 -14.49 -3.28 -2.25
CA LEU A 96 -14.85 -4.68 -2.53
C LEU A 96 -13.61 -5.56 -2.32
N HIS A 97 -13.76 -6.67 -1.62
CA HIS A 97 -12.70 -7.67 -1.52
C HIS A 97 -13.06 -8.93 -2.28
N GLU A 98 -12.21 -9.30 -3.24
CA GLU A 98 -12.29 -10.54 -3.99
C GLU A 98 -11.12 -11.45 -3.56
N ALA A 99 -11.36 -12.39 -2.64
CA ALA A 99 -10.30 -13.22 -2.08
C ALA A 99 -9.46 -13.95 -3.15
N GLY A 100 -10.14 -14.47 -4.20
CA GLY A 100 -9.48 -15.18 -5.30
C GLY A 100 -8.54 -14.30 -6.15
N TYR A 101 -8.65 -12.97 -6.08
CA TYR A 101 -7.79 -12.07 -6.84
C TYR A 101 -6.30 -12.22 -6.47
N PHE A 102 -6.00 -12.40 -5.17
CA PHE A 102 -4.62 -12.53 -4.68
C PHE A 102 -4.05 -13.94 -4.89
N GLU A 103 -4.88 -14.90 -5.32
CA GLU A 103 -4.46 -16.26 -5.68
C GLU A 103 -3.98 -16.34 -7.14
N ILE A 104 -4.28 -15.32 -7.96
CA ILE A 104 -3.89 -15.27 -9.38
C ILE A 104 -2.36 -15.17 -9.50
N PRO A 105 -1.69 -16.09 -10.24
CA PRO A 105 -0.22 -16.10 -10.35
C PRO A 105 0.40 -14.80 -10.86
N GLU A 106 -0.25 -14.16 -11.84
CA GLU A 106 0.17 -12.88 -12.42
C GLU A 106 0.11 -11.76 -11.37
N GLN A 107 -0.95 -11.74 -10.56
CA GLN A 107 -1.08 -10.77 -9.47
C GLN A 107 -0.01 -11.00 -8.42
N GLN A 108 0.25 -12.25 -8.03
CA GLN A 108 1.34 -12.56 -7.10
C GLN A 108 2.71 -12.17 -7.66
N ALA A 109 2.96 -12.39 -8.95
CA ALA A 109 4.19 -11.96 -9.61
C ALA A 109 4.31 -10.43 -9.61
N ALA A 110 3.22 -9.72 -9.91
CA ALA A 110 3.16 -8.27 -9.88
C ALA A 110 3.37 -7.69 -8.49
N MET A 111 2.90 -8.36 -7.43
CA MET A 111 3.15 -8.01 -6.03
C MET A 111 4.61 -8.22 -5.67
N ARG A 112 5.17 -9.40 -5.97
CA ARG A 112 6.58 -9.74 -5.73
C ARG A 112 7.55 -8.79 -6.41
N ALA A 113 7.25 -8.36 -7.64
CA ALA A 113 8.09 -7.43 -8.38
C ALA A 113 8.24 -6.05 -7.69
N CYS A 114 7.26 -5.63 -6.89
CA CYS A 114 7.32 -4.37 -6.16
C CYS A 114 8.08 -4.47 -4.82
N LEU A 115 8.14 -5.66 -4.21
CA LEU A 115 8.71 -5.87 -2.88
C LEU A 115 10.10 -5.27 -2.68
N PRO A 116 11.08 -5.42 -3.59
CA PRO A 116 12.42 -4.87 -3.36
C PRO A 116 12.42 -3.35 -3.19
N ARG A 117 11.55 -2.64 -3.91
CA ARG A 117 11.44 -1.17 -3.79
C ARG A 117 10.69 -0.78 -2.53
N VAL A 118 9.57 -1.44 -2.27
CA VAL A 118 8.75 -1.19 -1.09
C VAL A 118 9.52 -1.49 0.20
N GLY A 119 10.39 -2.52 0.21
CA GLY A 119 11.28 -2.83 1.32
C GLY A 119 12.25 -1.68 1.63
N ARG A 120 12.92 -1.12 0.60
CA ARG A 120 13.78 0.07 0.77
C ARG A 120 13.02 1.29 1.29
N TRP A 121 11.77 1.45 0.84
CA TRP A 121 10.90 2.51 1.34
C TRP A 121 10.57 2.33 2.82
N ALA A 122 10.25 1.10 3.25
CA ALA A 122 10.00 0.81 4.65
C ALA A 122 11.25 1.04 5.51
N GLU A 123 12.43 0.59 5.08
CA GLU A 123 13.71 0.85 5.76
C GLU A 123 13.97 2.35 5.94
N ALA A 124 13.83 3.13 4.86
CA ALA A 124 14.01 4.58 4.92
C ALA A 124 12.99 5.27 5.82
N PHE A 125 11.71 4.84 5.77
CA PHE A 125 10.67 5.37 6.65
C PHE A 125 10.96 5.12 8.12
N MET A 126 11.40 3.91 8.48
CA MET A 126 11.78 3.59 9.85
C MET A 126 12.99 4.41 10.33
N GLY A 127 13.92 4.74 9.42
CA GLY A 127 15.01 5.69 9.71
C GLY A 127 14.55 7.12 10.00
N GLU A 128 13.39 7.54 9.49
CA GLU A 128 12.76 8.84 9.79
C GLU A 128 11.98 8.83 11.13
N GLN A 129 11.76 7.67 11.77
CA GLN A 129 11.02 7.57 13.04
C GLN A 129 11.94 7.58 14.29
N GLY A 130 13.26 7.72 14.11
CA GLY A 130 14.28 7.75 15.17
C GLY A 130 14.51 9.10 15.81
#